data_AF-A0A7S0UH79-F1
#
_entry.id   AF-A0A7S0UH79-F1
#
_cell.length_a   1.000
_cell.length_b   1.000
_cell.length_c   1.000
_cell.angle_alpha   90.00
_cell.angle_beta   90.00
_cell.angle_gamma   90.00
#
_symmetry.space_group_name_H-M   'P 1'
#
loop_
_entity.id
_entity.type
_entity.pdbx_description
1 polymer ?
#
loop_
_entity_poly.entity_id
_entity_poly.type
_entity_poly.pdbx_seq_one_letter_code
_entity_poly.pdbx_strand_id
1 'polypeptide(L)'
;GRMRCAKEGLNCTLTGTHQSILEYTKSLQQLRPNDFKNTEFKLTTDLPLAQKFGELKVLPVAEIVKYGLEGEKAPPIQQYSGVHLEPKDYHKKLAESNTVIIDVRNHYEASIGRFVPPNATEEKKTSNKGENGPLWIDPKMRKSTEFPAWLDKDETKEMMKGKQVLMYCTGGIRCERASALLKYKMETDDAVKDLGIKGVFQLQGGIDKYFKEFPDGGYWKGKNYVFDKRFAHAPPKIDGEIHGRAKESDDATSQAFPSKNPDSAMGKCEGCLKPWDMYRGKRRCPTCGVPSLICKECFLADKNGTKKLGRDVRCDLCVEQNIHTKREYREKDERFIADYESKMMAKGLLLPGGKNQGADDNHDDSQESAPMAPNPKNITRLVLKNMCRKNMTEEALMEALPGITHIVWHTIRNRKNPSGEPIFMGMGWVEMATPEDAARAVAQSNKLKLFQRPLGIAFQPPDGKDIWPPSSRKVGY
;
A
#
# COMPACT_ATOMS: atom_id res chain seq x y z
N GLY A 1 -11.26 -10.39 10.38
CA GLY A 1 -10.75 -9.97 9.06
C GLY A 1 -10.15 -8.59 9.11
N ARG A 2 -10.06 -7.95 7.94
CA ARG A 2 -9.65 -6.57 7.75
C ARG A 2 -10.60 -5.93 6.75
N MET A 3 -11.09 -4.75 7.08
CA MET A 3 -11.95 -3.93 6.25
C MET A 3 -11.35 -2.54 6.13
N ARG A 4 -11.20 -2.07 4.89
CA ARG A 4 -10.87 -0.69 4.56
C ARG A 4 -12.14 0.02 4.12
N CYS A 5 -12.40 1.19 4.70
CA CYS A 5 -13.57 1.99 4.42
C CYS A 5 -13.14 3.38 3.95
N ALA A 6 -13.64 3.78 2.78
CA ALA A 6 -13.46 5.11 2.20
C ALA A 6 -14.78 5.57 1.56
N LYS A 7 -14.83 6.84 1.12
CA LYS A 7 -16.03 7.37 0.44
C LYS A 7 -16.39 6.59 -0.83
N GLU A 8 -15.38 6.03 -1.50
CA GLU A 8 -15.51 5.21 -2.72
C GLU A 8 -15.99 3.77 -2.47
N GLY A 9 -16.12 3.33 -1.22
CA GLY A 9 -16.65 2.01 -0.88
C GLY A 9 -15.85 1.23 0.16
N LEU A 10 -15.90 -0.10 0.04
CA LEU A 10 -15.31 -1.04 1.00
C LEU A 10 -14.38 -2.04 0.30
N ASN A 11 -13.27 -2.37 0.95
CA ASN A 11 -12.45 -3.52 0.60
C ASN A 11 -12.25 -4.37 1.85
N CYS A 12 -12.79 -5.59 1.84
CA CYS A 12 -12.87 -6.43 3.02
C CYS A 12 -12.44 -7.87 2.74
N THR A 13 -11.70 -8.44 3.70
CA THR A 13 -11.42 -9.88 3.77
C THR A 13 -11.68 -10.32 5.21
N LEU A 14 -12.65 -11.20 5.41
CA LEU A 14 -13.04 -11.66 6.73
C LEU A 14 -13.42 -13.14 6.73
N THR A 15 -13.46 -13.73 7.92
CA THR A 15 -13.83 -15.13 8.13
C THR A 15 -14.92 -15.16 9.19
N GLY A 16 -15.86 -16.07 9.04
CA GLY A 16 -16.98 -16.28 9.97
C GLY A 16 -17.55 -17.67 9.78
N THR A 17 -18.60 -17.99 10.52
CA THR A 17 -19.43 -19.16 10.20
C THR A 17 -20.16 -18.92 8.87
N HIS A 18 -20.59 -19.98 8.20
CA HIS A 18 -21.35 -19.87 6.96
C HIS A 18 -22.56 -18.92 7.12
N GLN A 19 -23.32 -19.10 8.20
CA GLN A 19 -24.49 -18.28 8.51
C GLN A 19 -24.14 -16.80 8.70
N SER A 20 -23.12 -16.48 9.51
CA SER A 20 -22.73 -15.10 9.76
C SER A 20 -22.15 -14.40 8.52
N ILE A 21 -21.51 -15.14 7.61
CA ILE A 21 -21.06 -14.57 6.33
C ILE A 21 -22.27 -14.22 5.46
N LEU A 22 -23.26 -15.10 5.33
CA LEU A 22 -24.47 -14.82 4.57
C LEU A 22 -25.24 -13.62 5.13
N GLU A 23 -25.40 -13.56 6.46
CA GLU A 23 -26.00 -12.42 7.14
C GLU A 23 -25.23 -11.14 6.88
N TYR A 24 -23.90 -11.15 7.01
CA TYR A 24 -23.06 -9.99 6.68
C TYR A 24 -23.27 -9.50 5.26
N THR A 25 -23.26 -10.39 4.26
CA THR A 25 -23.45 -10.01 2.85
C THR A 25 -24.82 -9.39 2.60
N LYS A 26 -25.87 -9.97 3.19
CA LYS A 26 -27.25 -9.48 3.08
C LYS A 26 -27.40 -8.12 3.77
N SER A 27 -26.91 -7.98 5.00
CA SER A 27 -26.97 -6.72 5.74
C SER A 27 -26.21 -5.60 5.03
N LEU A 28 -25.06 -5.91 4.41
CA LEU A 28 -24.30 -4.92 3.66
C LEU A 28 -25.07 -4.43 2.41
N GLN A 29 -25.67 -5.36 1.65
CA GLN A 29 -26.52 -5.03 0.51
C GLN A 29 -27.76 -4.23 0.91
N GLN A 30 -28.36 -4.52 2.07
CA GLN A 30 -29.51 -3.77 2.58
C GLN A 30 -29.15 -2.38 3.09
N LEU A 31 -27.96 -2.21 3.68
CA LEU A 31 -27.51 -0.94 4.25
C LEU A 31 -27.30 0.13 3.17
N ARG A 32 -26.71 -0.25 2.02
CA ARG A 32 -26.48 0.65 0.88
C ARG A 32 -26.77 -0.07 -0.44
N PRO A 33 -28.04 -0.24 -0.81
CA PRO A 33 -28.42 -1.06 -1.97
C PRO A 33 -27.90 -0.48 -3.29
N ASN A 34 -27.86 0.84 -3.44
CA ASN A 34 -27.32 1.46 -4.65
C ASN A 34 -25.84 1.16 -4.87
N ASP A 35 -25.08 0.96 -3.79
CA ASP A 35 -23.63 0.72 -3.86
C ASP A 35 -23.30 -0.77 -3.89
N PHE A 36 -24.02 -1.59 -3.12
CA PHE A 36 -23.63 -2.97 -2.87
C PHE A 36 -24.51 -4.03 -3.51
N LYS A 37 -25.68 -3.69 -4.10
CA LYS A 37 -26.62 -4.68 -4.67
C LYS A 37 -25.97 -5.67 -5.63
N ASN A 38 -25.06 -5.20 -6.49
CA ASN A 38 -24.38 -6.02 -7.50
C ASN A 38 -22.98 -6.49 -7.05
N THR A 39 -22.65 -6.41 -5.76
CA THR A 39 -21.34 -6.83 -5.26
C THR A 39 -21.16 -8.33 -5.40
N GLU A 40 -20.11 -8.74 -6.12
CA GLU A 40 -19.68 -10.15 -6.15
C GLU A 40 -18.90 -10.50 -4.88
N PHE A 41 -19.54 -11.23 -3.96
CA PHE A 41 -18.86 -11.73 -2.75
C PHE A 41 -18.10 -13.03 -3.05
N LYS A 42 -16.78 -12.98 -2.91
CA LYS A 42 -15.90 -14.14 -3.16
C LYS A 42 -15.80 -15.01 -1.91
N LEU A 43 -16.41 -16.19 -1.98
CA LEU A 43 -16.45 -17.14 -0.88
C LEU A 43 -15.39 -18.24 -1.03
N THR A 44 -14.84 -18.64 0.10
CA THR A 44 -13.96 -19.82 0.29
C THR A 44 -14.47 -20.55 1.53
N THR A 45 -14.69 -21.86 1.42
CA THR A 45 -15.16 -22.72 2.51
C THR A 45 -14.00 -23.48 3.15
N ASP A 46 -14.27 -24.19 4.24
CA ASP A 46 -13.38 -25.21 4.82
C ASP A 46 -11.99 -24.70 5.26
N LEU A 47 -11.92 -23.41 5.61
CA LEU A 47 -10.68 -22.81 6.10
C LEU A 47 -10.31 -23.36 7.50
N PRO A 48 -9.10 -23.92 7.70
CA PRO A 48 -8.65 -24.38 9.00
C PRO A 48 -8.69 -23.29 10.07
N LEU A 49 -8.98 -23.67 11.33
CA LEU A 49 -9.13 -22.72 12.44
C LEU A 49 -7.91 -21.79 12.59
N ALA A 50 -6.69 -22.34 12.48
CA ALA A 50 -5.45 -21.58 12.56
C ALA A 50 -5.34 -20.45 11.50
N GLN A 51 -5.98 -20.64 10.35
CA GLN A 51 -5.98 -19.69 9.22
C GLN A 51 -7.14 -18.68 9.30
N LYS A 52 -8.10 -18.85 10.20
CA LYS A 52 -9.17 -17.87 10.42
C LYS A 52 -8.63 -16.60 11.09
N PHE A 53 -9.26 -15.46 10.80
CA PHE A 53 -8.96 -14.22 11.51
C PHE A 53 -9.57 -14.26 12.92
N GLY A 54 -8.78 -13.91 13.94
CA GLY A 54 -9.27 -13.87 15.33
C GLY A 54 -10.11 -12.63 15.66
N GLU A 55 -9.97 -11.55 14.89
CA GLU A 55 -10.69 -10.28 15.11
C GLU A 55 -10.95 -9.58 13.77
N LEU A 56 -11.94 -8.68 13.71
CA LEU A 56 -12.20 -7.79 12.57
C LEU A 56 -11.66 -6.38 12.84
N LYS A 57 -10.71 -5.93 12.02
CA LYS A 57 -10.22 -4.53 12.04
C LYS A 57 -10.87 -3.73 10.94
N VAL A 58 -11.54 -2.64 11.30
CA VAL A 58 -12.13 -1.68 10.35
C VAL A 58 -11.28 -0.42 10.35
N LEU A 59 -10.78 -0.04 9.18
CA LEU A 59 -9.80 1.03 9.01
C LEU A 59 -10.37 2.12 8.09
N PRO A 60 -10.57 3.36 8.59
CA PRO A 60 -10.85 4.48 7.70
C PRO A 60 -9.61 4.78 6.86
N VAL A 61 -9.79 4.93 5.55
CA VAL A 61 -8.73 5.22 4.59
C VAL A 61 -9.22 6.22 3.54
N ALA A 62 -8.29 6.90 2.87
CA ALA A 62 -8.63 7.76 1.73
C ALA A 62 -9.02 6.94 0.48
N GLU A 63 -8.26 5.87 0.21
CA GLU A 63 -8.49 4.94 -0.89
C GLU A 63 -8.59 3.50 -0.33
N ILE A 64 -9.61 2.73 -0.75
CA ILE A 64 -9.74 1.31 -0.37
C ILE A 64 -8.60 0.45 -0.93
N VAL A 65 -7.96 0.93 -2.00
CA VAL A 65 -6.68 0.48 -2.52
C VAL A 65 -5.84 1.70 -2.90
N LYS A 66 -4.75 1.91 -2.18
CA LYS A 66 -3.92 3.10 -2.31
C LYS A 66 -3.09 3.10 -3.59
N TYR A 67 -3.48 3.90 -4.58
CA TYR A 67 -2.69 4.23 -5.77
C TYR A 67 -2.05 5.62 -5.66
N GLY A 68 -2.36 6.40 -4.61
CA GLY A 68 -1.86 7.77 -4.47
C GLY A 68 -2.64 8.75 -5.33
N LEU A 69 -3.82 8.34 -5.79
CA LEU A 69 -4.76 9.15 -6.55
C LEU A 69 -5.89 9.47 -5.59
N GLU A 70 -5.74 10.55 -4.83
CA GLU A 70 -6.70 10.94 -3.78
C GLU A 70 -7.72 11.95 -4.32
N GLY A 71 -8.99 11.80 -3.93
CA GLY A 71 -10.07 12.75 -4.26
C GLY A 71 -10.33 12.87 -5.75
N GLU A 72 -10.47 14.10 -6.24
CA GLU A 72 -10.74 14.44 -7.65
C GLU A 72 -9.63 14.00 -8.61
N LYS A 73 -8.43 13.69 -8.10
CA LYS A 73 -7.32 13.17 -8.91
C LYS A 73 -7.55 11.73 -9.37
N ALA A 74 -8.46 11.01 -8.74
CA ALA A 74 -8.74 9.62 -9.06
C ALA A 74 -9.74 9.56 -10.22
N PRO A 75 -9.41 8.91 -11.35
CA PRO A 75 -10.37 8.75 -12.43
C PRO A 75 -11.64 8.03 -11.96
N PRO A 76 -12.84 8.56 -12.29
CA PRO A 76 -14.09 7.91 -11.96
C PRO A 76 -14.16 6.50 -12.58
N ILE A 77 -14.20 5.47 -11.73
CA ILE A 77 -14.18 4.07 -12.19
C ILE A 77 -15.39 3.77 -13.09
N GLN A 78 -16.55 4.34 -12.79
CA GLN A 78 -17.78 4.14 -13.57
C GLN A 78 -17.64 4.60 -15.04
N GLN A 79 -16.79 5.60 -15.30
CA GLN A 79 -16.53 6.12 -16.64
C GLN A 79 -15.34 5.42 -17.30
N TYR A 80 -14.26 5.22 -16.54
CA TYR A 80 -12.98 4.81 -17.10
C TYR A 80 -12.62 3.34 -16.86
N SER A 81 -13.48 2.51 -16.26
CA SER A 81 -13.13 1.09 -16.03
C SER A 81 -12.81 0.36 -17.34
N GLY A 82 -11.83 -0.55 -17.27
CA GLY A 82 -11.48 -1.44 -18.37
C GLY A 82 -12.58 -2.48 -18.59
N VAL A 83 -12.61 -3.07 -19.78
CA VAL A 83 -13.60 -4.10 -20.10
C VAL A 83 -13.32 -5.35 -19.27
N HIS A 84 -14.27 -5.74 -18.41
CA HIS A 84 -14.20 -6.96 -17.63
C HIS A 84 -14.37 -8.18 -18.52
N LEU A 85 -13.37 -9.06 -18.51
CA LEU A 85 -13.43 -10.35 -19.19
C LEU A 85 -13.62 -11.46 -18.17
N GLU A 86 -14.62 -12.30 -18.41
CA GLU A 86 -14.75 -13.55 -17.68
C GLU A 86 -13.51 -14.44 -17.87
N PRO A 87 -13.15 -15.30 -16.91
CA PRO A 87 -11.90 -16.06 -16.97
C PRO A 87 -11.67 -16.83 -18.27
N LYS A 88 -12.71 -17.39 -18.90
CA LYS A 88 -12.62 -18.08 -20.19
C LYS A 88 -12.19 -17.15 -21.33
N ASP A 89 -12.75 -15.96 -21.40
CA ASP A 89 -12.45 -15.00 -22.45
C ASP A 89 -11.09 -14.34 -22.22
N TYR A 90 -10.77 -14.06 -20.96
CA TYR A 90 -9.42 -13.63 -20.58
C TYR A 90 -8.38 -14.68 -20.96
N HIS A 91 -8.64 -15.98 -20.70
CA HIS A 91 -7.74 -17.08 -21.07
C HIS A 91 -7.47 -17.12 -22.58
N LYS A 92 -8.51 -17.01 -23.42
CA LYS A 92 -8.32 -16.96 -24.88
C LYS A 92 -7.47 -15.76 -25.30
N LYS A 93 -7.78 -14.59 -24.72
CA LYS A 93 -7.14 -13.32 -25.08
C LYS A 93 -5.68 -13.22 -24.64
N LEU A 94 -5.30 -13.92 -23.57
CA LEU A 94 -3.90 -14.04 -23.13
C LEU A 94 -2.96 -14.62 -24.20
N ALA A 95 -3.47 -15.41 -25.15
CA ALA A 95 -2.67 -16.03 -26.22
C ALA A 95 -2.60 -15.21 -27.52
N GLU A 96 -3.30 -14.07 -27.60
CA GLU A 96 -3.26 -13.19 -28.78
C GLU A 96 -1.90 -12.50 -28.89
N SER A 97 -1.29 -12.50 -30.09
CA SER A 97 0.07 -11.97 -30.34
C SER A 97 0.20 -10.46 -30.15
N ASN A 98 -0.89 -9.71 -30.32
CA ASN A 98 -0.89 -8.25 -30.20
C ASN A 98 -1.37 -7.76 -28.82
N THR A 99 -0.91 -8.45 -27.77
CA THR A 99 -1.36 -8.25 -26.39
C THR A 99 -0.19 -7.93 -25.47
N VAL A 100 -0.40 -6.98 -24.57
CA VAL A 100 0.42 -6.74 -23.38
C VAL A 100 -0.34 -7.21 -22.16
N ILE A 101 0.29 -8.01 -21.31
CA ILE A 101 -0.27 -8.55 -20.09
C ILE A 101 0.45 -7.86 -18.92
N ILE A 102 -0.24 -6.98 -18.20
CA ILE A 102 0.33 -6.24 -17.08
C ILE A 102 -0.10 -6.88 -15.77
N ASP A 103 0.88 -7.37 -14.99
CA ASP A 103 0.65 -7.78 -13.61
C ASP A 103 0.59 -6.54 -12.72
N VAL A 104 -0.61 -6.09 -12.34
CA VAL A 104 -0.75 -4.89 -11.49
C VAL A 104 -0.52 -5.19 -10.01
N ARG A 105 0.02 -6.37 -9.68
CA ARG A 105 0.43 -6.72 -8.33
C ARG A 105 1.82 -6.17 -8.00
N ASN A 106 2.21 -6.24 -6.73
CA ASN A 106 3.58 -5.92 -6.37
C ASN A 106 4.51 -7.04 -6.82
N HIS A 107 5.78 -6.71 -7.04
CA HIS A 107 6.79 -7.63 -7.55
C HIS A 107 6.92 -8.92 -6.75
N TYR A 108 6.87 -8.83 -5.42
CA TYR A 108 6.95 -10.00 -4.53
C TYR A 108 5.78 -10.99 -4.73
N GLU A 109 4.66 -10.54 -5.28
CA GLU A 109 3.51 -11.38 -5.62
C GLU A 109 3.71 -12.05 -6.99
N ALA A 110 4.30 -11.32 -7.94
CA ALA A 110 4.64 -11.82 -9.28
C ALA A 110 5.82 -12.82 -9.27
N SER A 111 6.75 -12.67 -8.33
CA SER A 111 7.94 -13.53 -8.22
C SER A 111 7.63 -14.97 -7.81
N ILE A 112 6.45 -15.23 -7.22
CA ILE A 112 6.05 -16.58 -6.81
C ILE A 112 4.99 -17.21 -7.71
N GLY A 113 4.41 -16.46 -8.64
CA GLY A 113 3.48 -16.98 -9.63
C GLY A 113 2.93 -15.89 -10.54
N ARG A 114 2.68 -16.22 -11.80
CA ARG A 114 2.22 -15.30 -12.87
C ARG A 114 1.60 -16.07 -14.02
N PHE A 115 0.97 -15.35 -14.95
CA PHE A 115 0.58 -15.91 -16.24
C PHE A 115 1.80 -16.13 -17.15
N VAL A 116 1.82 -17.28 -17.81
CA VAL A 116 2.80 -17.67 -18.83
C VAL A 116 2.04 -18.30 -20.01
N PRO A 117 1.38 -17.47 -20.84
CA PRO A 117 0.70 -17.97 -22.03
C PRO A 117 1.71 -18.49 -23.07
N PRO A 118 1.26 -19.32 -24.04
CA PRO A 118 2.11 -19.78 -25.12
C PRO A 118 2.72 -18.61 -25.91
N ASN A 119 3.98 -18.76 -26.32
CA ASN A 119 4.75 -17.75 -27.06
C ASN A 119 4.91 -16.41 -26.32
N ALA A 120 4.59 -16.33 -25.03
CA ALA A 120 4.74 -15.10 -24.29
C ALA A 120 6.21 -14.77 -24.06
N THR A 121 6.58 -13.51 -24.32
CA THR A 121 7.92 -13.00 -24.04
C THR A 121 7.91 -12.23 -22.72
N GLU A 122 9.05 -12.24 -22.04
CA GLU A 122 9.28 -11.35 -20.90
C GLU A 122 9.97 -10.07 -21.38
N GLU A 123 9.62 -8.94 -20.77
CA GLU A 123 10.16 -7.58 -21.02
C GLU A 123 11.68 -7.54 -21.27
N LYS A 124 12.47 -8.40 -20.63
CA LYS A 124 13.94 -8.40 -20.71
C LYS A 124 14.56 -9.22 -21.85
N LYS A 125 13.78 -9.92 -22.69
CA LYS A 125 14.36 -10.89 -23.65
C LYS A 125 14.36 -10.50 -25.13
N THR A 126 13.77 -9.39 -25.56
CA THR A 126 13.76 -9.05 -26.99
C THR A 126 13.98 -7.57 -27.27
N SER A 127 15.23 -7.21 -27.54
CA SER A 127 15.59 -6.07 -28.39
C SER A 127 15.38 -6.35 -29.88
N ASN A 128 14.84 -7.51 -30.25
CA ASN A 128 14.57 -7.87 -31.64
C ASN A 128 13.07 -7.75 -31.96
N LYS A 129 12.76 -6.73 -32.75
CA LYS A 129 11.56 -6.61 -33.60
C LYS A 129 11.33 -7.93 -34.34
N GLY A 130 10.44 -8.79 -33.86
CA GLY A 130 10.07 -10.01 -34.60
C GLY A 130 9.30 -11.10 -33.84
N GLU A 131 9.26 -11.10 -32.51
CA GLU A 131 8.53 -12.17 -31.79
C GLU A 131 7.02 -11.88 -31.73
N ASN A 132 6.26 -12.68 -32.48
CA ASN A 132 4.80 -12.63 -32.66
C ASN A 132 4.01 -13.15 -31.44
N GLY A 133 4.40 -12.75 -30.23
CA GLY A 133 3.84 -13.26 -28.98
C GLY A 133 3.31 -12.18 -28.03
N PRO A 134 2.40 -12.54 -27.11
CA PRO A 134 1.97 -11.62 -26.07
C PRO A 134 3.15 -11.24 -25.16
N LEU A 135 3.23 -9.97 -24.80
CA LEU A 135 4.28 -9.47 -23.91
C LEU A 135 3.78 -9.46 -22.46
N TRP A 136 4.40 -10.23 -21.57
CA TRP A 136 4.11 -10.15 -20.14
C TRP A 136 5.02 -9.14 -19.45
N ILE A 137 4.42 -8.23 -18.68
CA ILE A 137 5.11 -7.14 -18.00
C ILE A 137 4.87 -7.21 -16.49
N ASP A 138 5.98 -7.09 -15.77
CA ASP A 138 6.03 -6.88 -14.33
C ASP A 138 6.52 -5.46 -14.07
N PRO A 139 5.64 -4.55 -13.63
CA PRO A 139 5.99 -3.17 -13.31
C PRO A 139 7.08 -3.00 -12.23
N LYS A 140 7.53 -4.09 -11.58
CA LYS A 140 8.54 -4.10 -10.51
C LYS A 140 8.15 -3.23 -9.31
N MET A 141 6.85 -3.09 -9.06
CA MET A 141 6.33 -2.26 -7.98
C MET A 141 6.59 -2.88 -6.61
N ARG A 142 7.04 -2.08 -5.65
CA ARG A 142 7.02 -2.44 -4.22
C ARG A 142 5.67 -2.11 -3.57
N LYS A 143 5.00 -1.08 -4.10
CA LYS A 143 3.70 -0.57 -3.65
C LYS A 143 2.88 -0.16 -4.87
N SER A 144 1.56 -0.32 -4.82
CA SER A 144 0.65 0.11 -5.90
C SER A 144 0.72 1.60 -6.25
N THR A 145 1.18 2.46 -5.32
CA THR A 145 1.40 3.89 -5.56
C THR A 145 2.49 4.18 -6.59
N GLU A 146 3.32 3.19 -6.94
CA GLU A 146 4.35 3.31 -7.97
C GLU A 146 3.77 3.11 -9.38
N PHE A 147 2.52 2.61 -9.51
CA PHE A 147 1.90 2.33 -10.80
C PHE A 147 1.73 3.56 -11.70
N PRO A 148 1.20 4.70 -11.22
CA PRO A 148 1.01 5.88 -12.09
C PRO A 148 2.33 6.34 -12.72
N ALA A 149 3.39 6.41 -11.91
CA ALA A 149 4.70 6.81 -12.37
C ALA A 149 5.38 5.77 -13.26
N TRP A 150 5.11 4.47 -13.04
CA TRP A 150 5.53 3.43 -13.98
C TRP A 150 4.82 3.55 -15.33
N LEU A 151 3.52 3.87 -15.32
CA LEU A 151 2.70 4.00 -16.53
C LEU A 151 3.15 5.16 -17.41
N ASP A 152 3.65 6.24 -16.80
CA ASP A 152 4.08 7.45 -17.52
C ASP A 152 5.47 7.40 -18.13
N LYS A 153 6.24 6.33 -17.89
CA LYS A 153 7.55 6.12 -18.52
C LYS A 153 7.41 5.90 -20.02
N ASP A 154 8.35 6.45 -20.79
CA ASP A 154 8.34 6.33 -22.24
C ASP A 154 8.55 4.88 -22.69
N GLU A 155 9.39 4.11 -21.98
CA GLU A 155 9.57 2.68 -22.27
C GLU A 155 8.26 1.90 -22.07
N THR A 156 7.50 2.23 -21.02
CA THR A 156 6.19 1.63 -20.74
C THR A 156 5.19 1.93 -21.85
N LYS A 157 5.14 3.19 -22.29
CA LYS A 157 4.25 3.62 -23.37
C LYS A 157 4.56 2.91 -24.68
N GLU A 158 5.84 2.82 -25.04
CA GLU A 158 6.27 2.15 -26.27
C GLU A 158 5.91 0.66 -26.24
N MET A 159 6.03 -0.01 -25.09
CA MET A 159 5.60 -1.41 -24.94
C MET A 159 4.10 -1.62 -25.20
N MET A 160 3.25 -0.60 -24.99
CA MET A 160 1.79 -0.69 -25.18
C MET A 160 1.32 -0.19 -26.56
N LYS A 161 2.20 0.43 -27.35
CA LYS A 161 1.85 1.05 -28.63
C LYS A 161 1.24 0.05 -29.62
N GLY A 162 0.06 0.38 -30.13
CA GLY A 162 -0.70 -0.43 -31.09
C GLY A 162 -1.22 -1.77 -30.56
N LYS A 163 -1.07 -2.04 -29.26
CA LYS A 163 -1.42 -3.31 -28.62
C LYS A 163 -2.72 -3.22 -27.83
N GLN A 164 -3.26 -4.38 -27.51
CA GLN A 164 -4.28 -4.53 -26.48
C GLN A 164 -3.59 -4.63 -25.11
N VAL A 165 -4.23 -4.13 -24.05
CA VAL A 165 -3.70 -4.20 -22.69
C VAL A 165 -4.61 -5.04 -21.82
N LEU A 166 -4.08 -6.12 -21.25
CA LEU A 166 -4.74 -7.04 -20.33
C LEU A 166 -4.15 -6.87 -18.93
N MET A 167 -4.98 -6.54 -17.95
CA MET A 167 -4.55 -6.37 -16.57
C MET A 167 -5.13 -7.46 -15.67
N TYR A 168 -4.36 -7.89 -14.68
CA TYR A 168 -4.84 -8.80 -13.65
C TYR A 168 -4.21 -8.53 -12.28
N CYS A 169 -4.93 -8.93 -11.23
CA CYS A 169 -4.41 -9.02 -9.88
C CYS A 169 -5.14 -10.14 -9.12
N THR A 170 -4.83 -10.32 -7.83
CA THR A 170 -5.41 -11.36 -6.97
C THR A 170 -6.93 -11.43 -7.07
N GLY A 171 -7.60 -10.30 -6.86
CA GLY A 171 -9.06 -10.22 -6.75
C GLY A 171 -9.72 -9.08 -7.52
N GLY A 172 -9.07 -8.52 -8.54
CA GLY A 172 -9.64 -7.50 -9.44
C GLY A 172 -9.54 -6.04 -8.97
N ILE A 173 -9.61 -5.74 -7.66
CA ILE A 173 -9.71 -4.34 -7.18
C ILE A 173 -8.57 -3.39 -7.59
N ARG A 174 -7.34 -3.91 -7.78
CA ARG A 174 -6.22 -3.11 -8.31
C ARG A 174 -6.39 -2.81 -9.79
N CYS A 175 -6.98 -3.73 -10.55
CA CYS A 175 -7.26 -3.56 -11.96
C CYS A 175 -8.27 -2.42 -12.17
N GLU A 176 -9.30 -2.31 -11.33
CA GLU A 176 -10.28 -1.20 -11.42
C GLU A 176 -9.59 0.18 -11.42
N ARG A 177 -8.55 0.34 -10.59
CA ARG A 177 -7.74 1.57 -10.53
C ARG A 177 -6.80 1.70 -11.71
N ALA A 178 -6.05 0.64 -12.00
CA ALA A 178 -5.02 0.66 -13.03
C ALA A 178 -5.62 0.86 -14.44
N SER A 179 -6.71 0.18 -14.76
CA SER A 179 -7.40 0.32 -16.05
C SER A 179 -8.07 1.67 -16.18
N ALA A 180 -8.69 2.18 -15.10
CA ALA A 180 -9.29 3.51 -15.09
C ALA A 180 -8.25 4.61 -15.32
N LEU A 181 -7.07 4.49 -14.70
CA LEU A 181 -5.98 5.43 -14.94
C LEU A 181 -5.50 5.40 -16.39
N LEU A 182 -5.32 4.21 -16.98
CA LEU A 182 -4.88 4.11 -18.37
C LEU A 182 -5.93 4.67 -19.33
N LYS A 183 -7.21 4.30 -19.20
CA LYS A 183 -8.27 4.83 -20.07
C LYS A 183 -8.44 6.34 -19.93
N TYR A 184 -8.37 6.86 -18.69
CA TYR A 184 -8.38 8.30 -18.46
C TYR A 184 -7.25 9.02 -19.19
N LYS A 185 -6.02 8.48 -19.12
CA LYS A 185 -4.88 9.03 -19.85
C LYS A 185 -5.01 8.88 -21.37
N MET A 186 -5.62 7.81 -21.87
CA MET A 186 -5.91 7.67 -23.30
C MET A 186 -6.86 8.76 -23.83
N GLU A 187 -7.68 9.36 -22.95
CA GLU A 187 -8.58 10.47 -23.31
C GLU A 187 -7.95 11.86 -23.03
N THR A 188 -7.04 11.97 -22.07
CA THR A 188 -6.55 13.27 -21.54
C THR A 188 -5.07 13.57 -21.76
N ASP A 189 -4.24 12.60 -22.14
CA ASP A 189 -2.81 12.78 -22.46
C ASP A 189 -2.57 12.37 -23.92
N ASP A 190 -2.29 13.35 -24.79
CA ASP A 190 -2.07 13.12 -26.22
C ASP A 190 -0.96 12.09 -26.48
N ALA A 191 0.08 12.05 -25.64
CA ALA A 191 1.16 11.06 -25.79
C ALA A 191 0.69 9.62 -25.52
N VAL A 192 -0.36 9.44 -24.72
CA VAL A 192 -0.97 8.12 -24.45
C VAL A 192 -2.03 7.80 -25.50
N LYS A 193 -2.77 8.81 -25.95
CA LYS A 193 -3.74 8.69 -27.05
C LYS A 193 -3.08 8.23 -28.35
N ASP A 194 -1.94 8.83 -28.70
CA ASP A 194 -1.15 8.52 -29.91
C ASP A 194 -0.52 7.13 -29.90
N LEU A 195 -0.56 6.42 -28.76
CA LEU A 195 -0.15 5.02 -28.70
C LEU A 195 -1.10 4.11 -29.49
N GLY A 196 -2.34 4.53 -29.75
CA GLY A 196 -3.30 3.70 -30.49
C GLY A 196 -3.60 2.37 -29.79
N ILE A 197 -3.71 2.39 -28.46
CA ILE A 197 -4.05 1.21 -27.65
C ILE A 197 -5.41 0.69 -28.10
N LYS A 198 -5.46 -0.57 -28.54
CA LYS A 198 -6.64 -1.18 -29.18
C LYS A 198 -7.73 -1.59 -28.20
N GLY A 199 -7.44 -1.57 -26.91
CA GLY A 199 -8.42 -1.86 -25.86
C GLY A 199 -7.74 -2.15 -24.52
N VAL A 200 -8.43 -1.81 -23.43
CA VAL A 200 -7.99 -2.06 -22.05
C VAL A 200 -8.96 -3.03 -21.40
N PHE A 201 -8.46 -4.20 -21.04
CA PHE A 201 -9.22 -5.33 -20.52
C PHE A 201 -8.69 -5.75 -19.16
N GLN A 202 -9.56 -6.31 -18.32
CA GLN A 202 -9.20 -6.79 -17.00
C GLN A 202 -9.89 -8.12 -16.67
N LEU A 203 -9.20 -8.96 -15.90
CA LEU A 203 -9.73 -10.25 -15.46
C LEU A 203 -10.83 -10.06 -14.38
N GLN A 204 -12.09 -10.34 -14.74
CA GLN A 204 -13.20 -10.33 -13.81
C GLN A 204 -12.94 -11.31 -12.66
N GLY A 205 -13.11 -10.84 -11.43
CA GLY A 205 -12.87 -11.66 -10.25
C GLY A 205 -11.39 -11.95 -9.93
N GLY A 206 -10.44 -11.56 -10.80
CA GLY A 206 -9.01 -11.76 -10.61
C GLY A 206 -8.57 -13.22 -10.66
N ILE A 207 -7.32 -13.47 -10.25
CA ILE A 207 -6.70 -14.80 -10.21
C ILE A 207 -7.55 -15.80 -9.41
N ASP A 208 -8.20 -15.34 -8.33
CA ASP A 208 -9.05 -16.19 -7.49
C ASP A 208 -10.24 -16.80 -8.27
N LYS A 209 -10.88 -16.03 -9.18
CA LYS A 209 -11.95 -16.55 -10.04
C LYS A 209 -11.38 -17.42 -11.17
N TYR A 210 -10.22 -17.05 -11.71
CA TYR A 210 -9.54 -17.83 -12.74
C TYR A 210 -9.16 -19.24 -12.26
N PHE A 211 -8.68 -19.43 -11.03
CA PHE A 211 -8.39 -20.77 -10.50
C PHE A 211 -9.62 -21.65 -10.31
N LYS A 212 -10.80 -21.05 -10.10
CA LYS A 212 -12.06 -21.79 -10.04
C LYS A 212 -12.48 -22.29 -11.43
N GLU A 213 -12.22 -21.48 -12.46
CA GLU A 213 -12.52 -21.84 -13.85
C GLU A 213 -11.49 -22.84 -14.43
N PHE A 214 -10.20 -22.62 -14.13
CA PHE A 214 -9.07 -23.43 -14.58
C PHE A 214 -8.40 -24.09 -13.38
N PRO A 215 -9.00 -25.15 -12.81
CA PRO A 215 -8.47 -25.77 -11.59
C PRO A 215 -7.13 -26.48 -11.80
N ASP A 216 -6.79 -26.81 -13.05
CA ASP A 216 -5.49 -27.30 -13.52
C ASP A 216 -4.45 -26.19 -13.73
N GLY A 217 -4.85 -24.94 -13.53
CA GLY A 217 -4.00 -23.75 -13.62
C GLY A 217 -4.01 -23.05 -14.97
N GLY A 218 -4.47 -23.67 -16.06
CA GLY A 218 -4.43 -23.06 -17.38
C GLY A 218 -3.06 -22.46 -17.74
N TYR A 219 -3.00 -21.17 -18.01
CA TYR A 219 -1.75 -20.43 -18.28
C TYR A 219 -1.05 -19.89 -17.04
N TRP A 220 -1.59 -20.13 -15.84
CA TRP A 220 -0.94 -19.74 -14.60
C TRP A 220 0.21 -20.69 -14.24
N LYS A 221 1.33 -20.13 -13.77
CA LYS A 221 2.44 -20.88 -13.18
C LYS A 221 2.72 -20.36 -11.77
N GLY A 222 3.09 -21.26 -10.86
CA GLY A 222 3.41 -20.93 -9.47
C GLY A 222 2.17 -20.72 -8.59
N LYS A 223 2.31 -19.89 -7.55
CA LYS A 223 1.29 -19.64 -6.52
C LYS A 223 0.82 -18.19 -6.54
N ASN A 224 -0.43 -17.95 -6.15
CA ASN A 224 -1.00 -16.63 -5.98
C ASN A 224 -0.86 -16.16 -4.53
N TYR A 225 -0.13 -15.07 -4.30
CA TYR A 225 -0.01 -14.45 -2.98
C TYR A 225 -1.36 -13.91 -2.48
N VAL A 226 -1.69 -14.15 -1.21
CA VAL A 226 -2.89 -13.62 -0.55
C VAL A 226 -2.57 -12.94 0.78
N PHE A 227 -3.35 -11.90 1.10
CA PHE A 227 -3.10 -10.99 2.22
C PHE A 227 -3.66 -11.46 3.57
N ASP A 228 -3.76 -12.78 3.74
CA ASP A 228 -4.28 -13.44 4.93
C ASP A 228 -3.34 -14.57 5.40
N LYS A 229 -3.78 -15.36 6.38
CA LYS A 229 -2.95 -16.39 7.02
C LYS A 229 -2.64 -17.59 6.11
N ARG A 230 -3.24 -17.68 4.91
CA ARG A 230 -2.86 -18.69 3.90
C ARG A 230 -1.53 -18.37 3.24
N PHE A 231 -1.13 -17.08 3.22
CA PHE A 231 0.06 -16.53 2.53
C PHE A 231 0.05 -16.67 0.99
N ALA A 232 -0.28 -17.84 0.46
CA ALA A 232 -0.49 -18.08 -0.96
C ALA A 232 -1.43 -19.27 -1.18
N HIS A 233 -1.96 -19.43 -2.38
CA HIS A 233 -2.66 -20.65 -2.84
C HIS A 233 -2.33 -20.94 -4.30
N ALA A 234 -2.38 -22.21 -4.70
CA ALA A 234 -2.19 -22.63 -6.09
C ALA A 234 -3.54 -23.08 -6.73
N PRO A 235 -3.57 -23.31 -8.04
CA PRO A 235 -4.73 -23.93 -8.68
C PRO A 235 -5.09 -25.27 -8.00
N PRO A 236 -6.38 -25.53 -7.72
CA PRO A 236 -6.82 -26.68 -6.90
C PRO A 236 -6.24 -28.06 -7.28
N LYS A 237 -6.13 -28.36 -8.58
CA LYS A 237 -5.60 -29.64 -9.08
C LYS A 237 -4.06 -29.70 -9.09
N ILE A 238 -3.38 -28.56 -9.00
CA ILE A 238 -1.92 -28.50 -8.85
C ILE A 238 -1.54 -28.65 -7.37
N ASP A 239 -2.26 -27.97 -6.47
CA ASP A 239 -1.94 -27.97 -5.03
C ASP A 239 -2.28 -29.30 -4.35
N GLY A 240 -3.16 -30.12 -4.95
CA GLY A 240 -3.65 -31.35 -4.35
C GLY A 240 -4.34 -31.07 -3.02
N GLU A 241 -5.60 -30.61 -3.08
CA GLU A 241 -6.52 -30.48 -1.93
C GLU A 241 -5.85 -30.28 -0.56
N ILE A 242 -5.39 -29.05 -0.28
CA ILE A 242 -5.09 -28.64 1.09
C ILE A 242 -6.41 -28.41 1.84
N HIS A 243 -7.17 -29.49 2.03
CA HIS A 243 -8.31 -29.57 2.95
C HIS A 243 -8.13 -30.69 4.00
N GLY A 244 -6.96 -31.34 4.08
CA GLY A 244 -6.75 -32.50 4.96
C GLY A 244 -5.59 -32.39 5.96
N ARG A 245 -5.94 -32.39 7.25
CA ARG A 245 -5.11 -32.67 8.46
C ARG A 245 -4.00 -31.67 8.84
N ALA A 246 -4.39 -30.64 9.60
CA ALA A 246 -3.56 -30.17 10.70
C ALA A 246 -3.75 -31.14 11.89
N LYS A 247 -2.72 -31.88 12.28
CA LYS A 247 -2.58 -32.35 13.67
C LYS A 247 -1.93 -31.22 14.45
N GLU A 248 -2.49 -30.97 15.63
CA GLU A 248 -2.11 -29.92 16.56
C GLU A 248 -0.61 -29.93 16.88
N SER A 249 0.04 -28.79 16.66
CA SER A 249 1.22 -28.39 17.41
C SER A 249 1.22 -26.87 17.47
N ASP A 250 1.16 -26.32 18.68
CA ASP A 250 1.00 -24.89 19.02
C ASP A 250 2.17 -23.98 18.63
N ASP A 251 3.03 -24.40 17.70
CA ASP A 251 4.15 -23.58 17.26
C ASP A 251 3.74 -22.77 16.02
N ALA A 252 3.95 -21.44 16.08
CA ALA A 252 3.59 -20.45 15.06
C ALA A 252 4.39 -20.59 13.73
N THR A 253 4.82 -21.79 13.39
CA THR A 253 5.41 -22.22 12.13
C THR A 253 4.32 -22.79 11.22
N SER A 254 3.50 -21.90 10.65
CA SER A 254 2.39 -22.23 9.74
C SER A 254 2.79 -23.22 8.64
N GLN A 255 2.17 -24.40 8.66
CA GLN A 255 2.24 -25.40 7.59
C GLN A 255 1.28 -24.98 6.47
N ALA A 256 1.82 -24.27 5.48
CA ALA A 256 1.43 -24.48 4.10
C ALA A 256 2.53 -25.35 3.47
N PHE A 257 2.11 -26.34 2.68
CA PHE A 257 3.03 -27.35 2.16
C PHE A 257 3.85 -26.75 0.99
N PRO A 258 5.17 -27.02 0.92
CA PRO A 258 5.94 -26.69 -0.28
C PRO A 258 5.31 -27.38 -1.50
N SER A 259 5.55 -26.84 -2.71
CA SER A 259 5.17 -27.52 -3.96
C SER A 259 5.56 -29.01 -3.87
N LYS A 260 4.69 -29.92 -4.35
CA LYS A 260 4.97 -31.37 -4.40
C LYS A 260 6.32 -31.67 -5.06
N ASN A 261 6.77 -30.78 -5.95
CA ASN A 261 8.15 -30.72 -6.42
C ASN A 261 8.77 -29.36 -6.04
N PRO A 262 9.67 -29.28 -5.02
CA PRO A 262 10.30 -28.03 -4.64
C PRO A 262 11.16 -27.42 -5.76
N ASP A 263 11.66 -28.23 -6.70
CA ASP A 263 12.43 -27.76 -7.85
C ASP A 263 11.58 -27.04 -8.91
N SER A 264 10.25 -27.13 -8.82
CA SER A 264 9.33 -26.43 -9.72
C SER A 264 8.86 -25.07 -9.17
N ALA A 265 9.37 -24.63 -8.02
CA ALA A 265 8.99 -23.35 -7.43
C ALA A 265 9.50 -22.19 -8.28
N MET A 266 8.62 -21.25 -8.62
CA MET A 266 8.98 -20.07 -9.42
C MET A 266 9.89 -19.09 -8.68
N GLY A 267 9.65 -18.93 -7.38
CA GLY A 267 10.45 -18.03 -6.55
C GLY A 267 11.77 -18.65 -6.11
N LYS A 268 12.63 -17.85 -5.51
CA LYS A 268 13.89 -18.29 -4.91
C LYS A 268 14.03 -17.72 -3.51
N CYS A 269 14.60 -18.52 -2.61
CA CYS A 269 14.93 -18.07 -1.27
C CYS A 269 15.98 -16.95 -1.33
N GLU A 270 15.69 -15.77 -0.78
CA GLU A 270 16.63 -14.64 -0.75
C GLU A 270 17.90 -14.93 0.08
N GLY A 271 17.85 -15.94 0.96
CA GLY A 271 18.98 -16.30 1.83
C GLY A 271 19.91 -17.40 1.29
N CYS A 272 19.46 -18.23 0.36
CA CYS A 272 20.26 -19.35 -0.19
C CYS A 272 20.06 -19.61 -1.69
N LEU A 273 19.19 -18.84 -2.36
CA LEU A 273 18.86 -18.90 -3.78
C LEU A 273 18.21 -20.21 -4.26
N LYS A 274 18.02 -21.20 -3.38
CA LYS A 274 17.26 -22.42 -3.68
C LYS A 274 15.81 -22.08 -4.07
N PRO A 275 15.19 -22.84 -4.99
CA PRO A 275 13.78 -22.72 -5.34
C PRO A 275 12.87 -22.66 -4.09
N TRP A 276 12.02 -21.64 -4.03
CA TRP A 276 11.13 -21.40 -2.90
C TRP A 276 10.03 -20.41 -3.25
N ASP A 277 8.76 -20.71 -2.97
CA ASP A 277 7.62 -19.89 -3.39
C ASP A 277 6.65 -19.55 -2.25
N MET A 278 7.08 -19.73 -0.99
CA MET A 278 6.22 -19.55 0.17
C MET A 278 6.74 -18.51 1.15
N TYR A 279 6.00 -17.41 1.30
CA TYR A 279 6.27 -16.44 2.35
C TYR A 279 5.98 -17.05 3.72
N ARG A 280 6.91 -16.85 4.66
CA ARG A 280 6.80 -17.33 6.04
C ARG A 280 7.00 -16.21 7.04
N GLY A 281 6.10 -16.14 8.02
CA GLY A 281 6.19 -15.20 9.12
C GLY A 281 6.03 -13.73 8.69
N LYS A 282 6.50 -12.82 9.53
CA LYS A 282 6.45 -11.36 9.30
C LYS A 282 7.77 -10.81 8.76
N ARG A 283 8.61 -11.67 8.15
CA ARG A 283 9.93 -11.25 7.70
C ARG A 283 9.82 -10.32 6.51
N ARG A 284 10.62 -9.25 6.55
CA ARG A 284 10.61 -8.18 5.57
C ARG A 284 12.04 -7.83 5.18
N CYS A 285 12.20 -7.38 3.95
CA CYS A 285 13.46 -6.84 3.50
C CYS A 285 13.86 -5.65 4.41
N PRO A 286 15.07 -5.65 5.01
CA PRO A 286 15.50 -4.61 5.95
C PRO A 286 15.66 -3.25 5.28
N THR A 287 15.83 -3.22 3.96
CA THR A 287 16.00 -2.02 3.13
C THR A 287 14.66 -1.36 2.82
N CYS A 288 13.74 -2.06 2.15
CA CYS A 288 12.50 -1.46 1.64
C CYS A 288 11.22 -1.92 2.36
N GLY A 289 11.28 -2.97 3.19
CA GLY A 289 10.14 -3.44 3.99
C GLY A 289 9.14 -4.34 3.27
N VAL A 290 9.35 -4.69 1.99
CA VAL A 290 8.53 -5.69 1.29
C VAL A 290 8.69 -7.07 1.94
N PRO A 291 7.69 -7.98 1.83
CA PRO A 291 7.84 -9.36 2.29
C PRO A 291 9.09 -10.02 1.71
N SER A 292 9.85 -10.73 2.55
CA SER A 292 11.05 -11.45 2.14
C SER A 292 10.75 -12.93 1.96
N LEU A 293 11.20 -13.50 0.85
CA LEU A 293 10.98 -14.90 0.51
C LEU A 293 12.11 -15.78 1.08
N ILE A 294 11.88 -16.41 2.23
CA ILE A 294 12.90 -17.21 2.96
C ILE A 294 12.44 -18.65 3.15
N CYS A 295 13.27 -19.60 2.74
CA CYS A 295 12.99 -21.03 2.90
C CYS A 295 13.02 -21.48 4.37
N LYS A 296 12.40 -22.63 4.65
CA LYS A 296 12.34 -23.20 6.00
C LYS A 296 13.71 -23.35 6.65
N GLU A 297 14.69 -23.87 5.90
CA GLU A 297 16.07 -24.08 6.37
C GLU A 297 16.71 -22.75 6.80
N CYS A 298 16.70 -21.75 5.92
CA CYS A 298 17.26 -20.43 6.21
C CYS A 298 16.54 -19.75 7.38
N PHE A 299 15.21 -19.88 7.47
CA PHE A 299 14.44 -19.30 8.57
C PHE A 299 14.81 -19.94 9.92
N LEU A 300 14.88 -21.27 9.99
CA LEU A 300 15.28 -21.98 11.20
C LEU A 300 16.73 -21.72 11.57
N ALA A 301 17.62 -21.66 10.58
CA ALA A 301 19.02 -21.35 10.81
C ALA A 301 19.22 -19.95 11.42
N ASP A 302 18.42 -18.97 11.01
CA ASP A 302 18.42 -17.64 11.62
C ASP A 302 17.81 -17.63 13.02
N LYS A 303 16.69 -18.32 13.23
CA LYS A 303 16.04 -18.44 14.54
C LYS A 303 16.96 -19.11 15.57
N ASN A 304 17.68 -20.15 15.16
CA ASN A 304 18.56 -20.94 16.01
C ASN A 304 19.99 -20.36 16.09
N GLY A 305 20.28 -19.25 15.38
CA GLY A 305 21.57 -18.58 15.41
C GLY A 305 22.69 -19.28 14.61
N THR A 306 22.41 -20.39 13.91
CA THR A 306 23.41 -21.12 13.11
C THR A 306 23.76 -20.41 11.80
N LYS A 307 22.86 -19.57 11.28
CA LYS A 307 23.13 -18.66 10.15
C LYS A 307 22.40 -17.34 10.39
N LYS A 308 23.14 -16.27 10.70
CA LYS A 308 22.56 -14.93 10.78
C LYS A 308 22.27 -14.41 9.37
N LEU A 309 21.01 -14.47 8.95
CA LEU A 309 20.55 -13.85 7.71
C LEU A 309 20.59 -12.31 7.80
N GLY A 310 20.50 -11.76 9.02
CA GLY A 310 20.88 -10.38 9.32
C GLY A 310 20.23 -9.31 8.43
N ARG A 311 21.00 -8.25 8.15
CA ARG A 311 20.61 -7.14 7.24
C ARG A 311 20.96 -7.41 5.78
N ASP A 312 21.71 -8.47 5.50
CA ASP A 312 22.28 -8.72 4.18
C ASP A 312 21.29 -9.42 3.23
N VAL A 313 20.30 -10.12 3.80
CA VAL A 313 19.20 -10.71 3.03
C VAL A 313 18.20 -9.64 2.63
N ARG A 314 18.30 -9.22 1.37
CA ARG A 314 17.47 -8.20 0.73
C ARG A 314 16.60 -8.86 -0.36
N CYS A 315 15.45 -8.25 -0.63
CA CYS A 315 14.63 -8.67 -1.76
C CYS A 315 15.35 -8.47 -3.10
N ASP A 316 14.95 -9.28 -4.08
CA ASP A 316 15.36 -9.23 -5.48
C ASP A 316 15.50 -7.81 -6.04
N LEU A 317 14.48 -6.95 -5.90
CA LEU A 317 14.53 -5.59 -6.41
C LEU A 317 15.60 -4.74 -5.72
N CYS A 318 15.84 -4.92 -4.41
CA CYS A 318 16.89 -4.16 -3.72
C CYS A 318 18.28 -4.62 -4.14
N VAL A 319 18.44 -5.91 -4.43
CA VAL A 319 19.68 -6.47 -4.98
C VAL A 319 19.90 -5.94 -6.40
N GLU A 320 18.90 -6.06 -7.28
CA GLU A 320 18.95 -5.62 -8.68
C GLU A 320 19.22 -4.11 -8.81
N GLN A 321 18.58 -3.29 -7.97
CA GLN A 321 18.72 -1.83 -8.00
C GLN A 321 19.94 -1.33 -7.23
N ASN A 322 20.76 -2.23 -6.67
CA ASN A 322 21.92 -1.94 -5.85
C ASN A 322 21.61 -1.00 -4.65
N ILE A 323 20.49 -1.23 -3.96
CA ILE A 323 20.04 -0.43 -2.81
C ILE A 323 20.32 -1.20 -1.52
N HIS A 324 21.24 -0.69 -0.69
CA HIS A 324 21.72 -1.36 0.52
C HIS A 324 20.99 -0.89 1.76
N THR A 325 20.66 0.39 1.86
CA THR A 325 20.11 0.97 3.09
C THR A 325 18.69 1.49 2.93
N LYS A 326 17.95 1.50 4.05
CA LYS A 326 16.61 2.11 4.11
C LYS A 326 16.63 3.60 3.76
N ARG A 327 17.76 4.26 4.03
CA ARG A 327 17.98 5.67 3.69
C ARG A 327 18.07 5.85 2.18
N GLU A 328 18.93 5.08 1.51
CA GLU A 328 19.04 5.09 0.03
C GLU A 328 17.70 4.80 -0.64
N TYR A 329 16.96 3.81 -0.13
CA TYR A 329 15.62 3.51 -0.65
C TYR A 329 14.69 4.72 -0.52
N ARG A 330 14.62 5.35 0.65
CA ARG A 330 13.78 6.54 0.88
C ARG A 330 14.18 7.71 -0.01
N GLU A 331 15.47 8.01 -0.10
CA GLU A 331 15.98 9.08 -0.95
C GLU A 331 15.67 8.82 -2.44
N LYS A 332 15.66 7.56 -2.88
CA LYS A 332 15.27 7.20 -4.26
C LYS A 332 13.75 7.26 -4.46
N ASP A 333 12.98 6.77 -3.50
CA ASP A 333 11.50 6.79 -3.49
C ASP A 333 10.98 8.25 -3.50
N GLU A 334 11.52 9.10 -2.62
CA GLU A 334 11.17 10.52 -2.51
C GLU A 334 11.56 11.29 -3.77
N ARG A 335 12.77 11.08 -4.32
CA ARG A 335 13.17 11.69 -5.60
C ARG A 335 12.29 11.27 -6.75
N PHE A 336 11.94 9.98 -6.82
CA PHE A 336 11.07 9.45 -7.87
C PHE A 336 9.66 10.06 -7.80
N ILE A 337 9.08 10.15 -6.59
CA ILE A 337 7.78 10.78 -6.39
C ILE A 337 7.84 12.28 -6.76
N ALA A 338 8.87 13.00 -6.30
CA ALA A 338 9.00 14.43 -6.59
C ALA A 338 9.17 14.72 -8.10
N ASP A 339 9.97 13.92 -8.81
CA ASP A 339 10.14 14.02 -10.27
C ASP A 339 8.81 13.75 -11.00
N TYR A 340 8.09 12.70 -10.59
CA TYR A 340 6.79 12.38 -11.15
C TYR A 340 5.76 13.50 -10.91
N GLU A 341 5.63 13.96 -9.67
CA GLU A 341 4.69 15.04 -9.33
C GLU A 341 5.02 16.32 -10.07
N SER A 342 6.30 16.68 -10.20
CA SER A 342 6.74 17.85 -10.97
C SER A 342 6.36 17.73 -12.45
N LYS A 343 6.61 16.58 -13.09
CA LYS A 343 6.21 16.32 -14.48
C LYS A 343 4.71 16.40 -14.69
N MET A 344 3.92 15.82 -13.78
CA MET A 344 2.47 15.85 -13.89
C MET A 344 1.89 17.25 -13.63
N MET A 345 2.48 18.04 -12.73
CA MET A 345 2.11 19.45 -12.55
C MET A 345 2.43 20.28 -13.79
N ALA A 346 3.59 20.07 -14.42
CA ALA A 346 3.96 20.74 -15.66
C ALA A 346 3.00 20.44 -16.82
N LYS A 347 2.38 19.25 -16.82
CA LYS A 347 1.34 18.85 -17.77
C LYS A 347 -0.07 19.31 -17.41
N GLY A 348 -0.25 20.02 -16.28
CA GLY A 348 -1.58 20.40 -15.78
C GLY A 348 -2.44 19.23 -15.30
N LEU A 349 -1.87 18.01 -15.22
CA LEU A 349 -2.55 16.78 -14.79
C LEU A 349 -2.52 16.58 -13.27
N LEU A 350 -1.69 17.36 -12.56
CA LEU A 350 -1.78 17.55 -11.11
C LEU A 350 -1.95 19.04 -10.83
N LEU A 351 -2.99 19.39 -10.07
CA LEU A 351 -3.12 20.74 -9.52
C LEU A 351 -1.91 21.03 -8.60
N PRO A 352 -1.30 22.24 -8.65
CA PRO A 352 -0.32 22.66 -7.66
C PRO A 352 -0.98 22.54 -6.31
N GLY A 353 -0.34 21.82 -5.37
CA GLY A 353 -0.93 21.36 -4.11
C GLY A 353 -1.95 22.30 -3.49
N GLY A 354 -3.21 22.15 -3.93
CA GLY A 354 -4.32 22.95 -3.48
C GLY A 354 -4.66 22.53 -2.07
N LYS A 355 -4.80 23.53 -1.20
CA LYS A 355 -5.61 23.41 0.01
C LYS A 355 -6.87 22.61 -0.34
N ASN A 356 -7.23 21.63 0.47
CA ASN A 356 -8.59 21.10 0.47
C ASN A 356 -9.54 22.28 0.78
N GLN A 357 -10.03 22.95 -0.26
CA GLN A 357 -11.26 23.71 -0.17
C GLN A 357 -12.38 22.70 -0.42
N GLY A 358 -13.11 22.40 0.65
CA GLY A 358 -14.46 21.88 0.49
C GLY A 358 -15.32 22.96 -0.16
N ALA A 359 -16.28 22.50 -0.97
CA ALA A 359 -17.21 23.32 -1.72
C ALA A 359 -17.78 24.51 -0.93
N ASP A 360 -17.77 25.68 -1.56
CA ASP A 360 -18.57 26.84 -1.20
C ASP A 360 -20.05 26.51 -1.46
N ASP A 361 -20.84 26.41 -0.39
CA ASP A 361 -22.23 26.85 -0.42
C ASP A 361 -22.24 28.29 0.09
N ASN A 362 -22.69 29.22 -0.77
CA ASN A 362 -22.80 30.64 -0.46
C ASN A 362 -23.70 30.87 0.78
N HIS A 363 -23.12 31.36 1.87
CA HIS A 363 -23.79 32.27 2.80
C HIS A 363 -22.77 33.13 3.58
N ASP A 364 -22.81 34.42 3.25
CA ASP A 364 -22.66 35.62 4.10
C ASP A 364 -21.51 35.72 5.14
N ASP A 365 -20.84 36.86 5.11
CA ASP A 365 -19.69 37.25 5.93
C ASP A 365 -19.99 37.19 7.45
N SER A 366 -19.32 36.25 8.14
CA SER A 366 -18.84 36.47 9.52
C SER A 366 -17.75 35.48 9.90
N GLN A 367 -16.76 35.94 10.66
CA GLN A 367 -15.59 35.16 11.10
C GLN A 367 -15.98 33.89 11.88
N GLU A 368 -15.90 32.71 11.27
CA GLU A 368 -16.01 31.43 12.00
C GLU A 368 -14.64 30.81 12.33
N SER A 369 -14.41 30.61 13.63
CA SER A 369 -13.27 29.90 14.21
C SER A 369 -13.23 28.42 13.79
N ALA A 370 -12.04 27.90 13.47
CA ALA A 370 -11.84 26.48 13.16
C ALA A 370 -12.47 25.56 14.24
N PRO A 371 -13.08 24.41 13.86
CA PRO A 371 -13.77 23.54 14.80
C PRO A 371 -12.81 23.02 15.87
N MET A 372 -13.12 23.30 17.14
CA MET A 372 -12.32 22.91 18.29
C MET A 372 -12.32 21.39 18.49
N ALA A 373 -11.15 20.81 18.75
CA ALA A 373 -11.09 19.42 19.18
C ALA A 373 -11.78 19.28 20.56
N PRO A 374 -12.49 18.17 20.85
CA PRO A 374 -13.04 17.94 22.18
C PRO A 374 -11.93 17.99 23.23
N ASN A 375 -11.99 18.95 24.15
CA ASN A 375 -11.08 19.09 25.30
C ASN A 375 -11.85 18.83 26.61
N PRO A 376 -12.25 17.58 26.90
CA PRO A 376 -13.16 17.26 28.01
C PRO A 376 -12.54 17.47 29.40
N LYS A 377 -11.32 18.04 29.51
CA LYS A 377 -10.55 18.14 30.76
C LYS A 377 -9.80 19.47 30.92
N ASN A 378 -10.20 20.52 30.20
CA ASN A 378 -9.56 21.85 30.25
C ASN A 378 -8.02 21.81 30.18
N ILE A 379 -7.48 20.92 29.35
CA ILE A 379 -6.05 20.66 29.27
C ILE A 379 -5.39 21.79 28.46
N THR A 380 -4.40 22.45 29.05
CA THR A 380 -3.54 23.47 28.43
C THR A 380 -2.19 22.91 27.97
N ARG A 381 -1.72 21.82 28.59
CA ARG A 381 -0.46 21.15 28.25
C ARG A 381 -0.59 20.24 27.03
N LEU A 382 0.28 20.44 26.05
CA LEU A 382 0.35 19.63 24.84
C LEU A 382 1.71 18.94 24.68
N VAL A 383 1.70 17.80 23.99
CA VAL A 383 2.90 17.16 23.47
C VAL A 383 2.98 17.32 21.96
N LEU A 384 4.15 17.77 21.52
CA LEU A 384 4.48 17.96 20.12
C LEU A 384 5.46 16.88 19.67
N LYS A 385 5.16 16.24 18.55
CA LYS A 385 5.94 15.15 17.95
C LYS A 385 6.23 15.44 16.48
N ASN A 386 7.26 14.80 15.96
CA ASN A 386 7.70 14.90 14.55
C ASN A 386 8.27 16.27 14.15
N MET A 387 8.71 17.08 15.12
CA MET A 387 9.37 18.36 14.89
C MET A 387 10.70 18.19 14.14
N CYS A 388 11.04 19.18 13.30
CA CYS A 388 12.31 19.21 12.60
C CYS A 388 13.48 19.29 13.60
N ARG A 389 14.42 18.33 13.57
CA ARG A 389 15.51 18.28 14.55
C ARG A 389 16.58 19.35 14.35
N LYS A 390 16.68 19.93 13.15
CA LYS A 390 17.77 20.84 12.76
C LYS A 390 17.35 22.31 12.78
N ASN A 391 16.12 22.61 12.36
CA ASN A 391 15.70 23.97 12.05
C ASN A 391 14.56 24.48 12.94
N MET A 392 14.08 23.68 13.90
CA MET A 392 12.97 24.09 14.76
C MET A 392 13.44 25.11 15.79
N THR A 393 12.82 26.29 15.81
CA THR A 393 13.07 27.37 16.78
C THR A 393 11.81 27.68 17.59
N GLU A 394 11.94 28.47 18.66
CA GLU A 394 10.78 28.89 19.47
C GLU A 394 9.87 29.83 18.68
N GLU A 395 10.44 30.73 17.88
CA GLU A 395 9.71 31.69 17.05
C GLU A 395 8.86 30.99 16.01
N ALA A 396 9.46 30.05 15.26
CA ALA A 396 8.74 29.27 14.25
C ALA A 396 7.61 28.44 14.87
N LEU A 397 7.76 28.02 16.12
CA LEU A 397 6.74 27.25 16.82
C LEU A 397 5.61 28.13 17.34
N MET A 398 5.92 29.31 17.89
CA MET A 398 4.94 30.29 18.38
C MET A 398 4.14 30.94 17.24
N GLU A 399 4.77 31.18 16.08
CA GLU A 399 4.08 31.65 14.87
C GLU A 399 3.05 30.62 14.38
N ALA A 400 3.42 29.33 14.41
CA ALA A 400 2.57 28.26 13.92
C ALA A 400 1.48 27.82 14.93
N LEU A 401 1.70 28.06 16.22
CA LEU A 401 0.79 27.73 17.32
C LEU A 401 0.69 28.96 18.26
N PRO A 402 -0.16 29.94 17.91
CA PRO A 402 -0.34 31.12 18.75
C PRO A 402 -0.90 30.73 20.12
N GLY A 403 -0.51 31.48 21.15
CA GLY A 403 -0.93 31.22 22.53
C GLY A 403 -0.03 30.26 23.32
N ILE A 404 1.14 29.87 22.80
CA ILE A 404 2.15 29.16 23.62
C ILE A 404 2.73 30.12 24.67
N THR A 405 2.78 29.68 25.92
CA THR A 405 3.37 30.42 27.05
C THR A 405 4.66 29.79 27.58
N HIS A 406 4.86 28.48 27.38
CA HIS A 406 6.06 27.76 27.83
C HIS A 406 6.46 26.69 26.81
N ILE A 407 7.76 26.50 26.60
CA ILE A 407 8.30 25.46 25.72
C ILE A 407 9.37 24.63 26.45
N VAL A 408 9.21 23.31 26.42
CA VAL A 408 10.22 22.36 26.94
C VAL A 408 10.62 21.38 25.84
N TRP A 409 11.83 21.56 25.33
CA TRP A 409 12.43 20.67 24.34
C TRP A 409 12.86 19.34 24.97
N HIS A 410 12.52 18.22 24.33
CA HIS A 410 13.03 16.92 24.73
C HIS A 410 14.42 16.69 24.13
N THR A 411 15.44 16.68 24.99
CA THR A 411 16.84 16.52 24.60
C THR A 411 17.46 15.26 25.23
N ILE A 412 18.47 14.67 24.57
CA ILE A 412 19.21 13.55 25.14
C ILE A 412 20.19 14.07 26.20
N ARG A 413 19.90 13.84 27.49
CA ARG A 413 20.73 14.33 28.61
C ARG A 413 22.21 13.90 28.53
N ASN A 414 22.49 12.73 27.95
CA ASN A 414 23.84 12.13 27.92
C ASN A 414 24.55 12.21 26.55
N ARG A 415 24.01 12.97 25.57
CA ARG A 415 24.67 13.17 24.28
C ARG A 415 24.59 14.62 23.85
N LYS A 416 25.76 15.21 23.63
CA LYS A 416 25.94 16.58 23.13
C LYS A 416 26.30 16.54 21.64
N ASN A 417 25.89 17.56 20.89
CA ASN A 417 26.38 17.80 19.53
C ASN A 417 27.87 18.23 19.56
N PRO A 418 28.54 18.35 18.40
CA PRO A 418 29.94 18.79 18.34
C PRO A 418 30.21 20.17 18.97
N SER A 419 29.18 21.02 19.12
CA SER A 419 29.26 22.33 19.81
C SER A 419 28.96 22.26 21.31
N GLY A 420 28.74 21.08 21.88
CA GLY A 420 28.57 20.88 23.34
C GLY A 420 27.13 21.03 23.86
N GLU A 421 26.15 21.18 22.99
CA GLU A 421 24.74 21.38 23.34
C GLU A 421 23.93 20.07 23.33
N PRO A 422 22.92 19.93 24.20
CA PRO A 422 22.06 18.75 24.23
C PRO A 422 21.35 18.50 22.89
N ILE A 423 21.34 17.24 22.41
CA ILE A 423 20.73 16.90 21.12
C ILE A 423 19.20 16.86 21.24
N PHE A 424 18.52 17.72 20.49
CA PHE A 424 17.06 17.76 20.37
C PHE A 424 16.49 16.55 19.60
N MET A 425 15.43 15.94 20.13
CA MET A 425 14.86 14.70 19.62
C MET A 425 13.73 14.86 18.60
N GLY A 426 13.30 16.09 18.33
CA GLY A 426 12.14 16.35 17.46
C GLY A 426 10.80 16.15 18.18
N MET A 427 10.80 16.30 19.51
CA MET A 427 9.60 16.27 20.35
C MET A 427 9.76 17.19 21.56
N GLY A 428 8.66 17.67 22.12
CA GLY A 428 8.69 18.59 23.26
C GLY A 428 7.30 18.78 23.83
N TRP A 429 7.24 19.52 24.93
CA TRP A 429 6.00 19.91 25.59
C TRP A 429 5.81 21.42 25.47
N VAL A 430 4.56 21.83 25.30
CA VAL A 430 4.19 23.24 25.34
C VAL A 430 3.01 23.45 26.28
N GLU A 431 2.96 24.63 26.89
CA GLU A 431 1.80 25.11 27.62
C GLU A 431 1.09 26.17 26.80
N MET A 432 -0.22 26.01 26.61
CA MET A 432 -1.06 27.00 25.95
C MET A 432 -1.68 27.96 26.98
N ALA A 433 -1.91 29.21 26.59
CA ALA A 433 -2.46 30.26 27.44
C ALA A 433 -3.88 29.93 27.92
N THR A 434 -4.67 29.29 27.06
CA THR A 434 -6.05 28.90 27.36
C THR A 434 -6.34 27.45 26.92
N PRO A 435 -7.29 26.74 27.58
CA PRO A 435 -7.78 25.45 27.11
C PRO A 435 -8.33 25.49 25.68
N GLU A 436 -8.84 26.65 25.25
CA GLU A 436 -9.35 26.90 23.92
C GLU A 436 -8.23 26.94 22.88
N ASP A 437 -7.12 27.60 23.19
CA ASP A 437 -5.89 27.57 22.37
C ASP A 437 -5.37 26.14 22.22
N ALA A 438 -5.39 25.36 23.30
CA ALA A 438 -4.98 23.96 23.27
C ALA A 438 -5.89 23.10 22.39
N ALA A 439 -7.20 23.31 22.46
CA ALA A 439 -8.16 22.61 21.60
C ALA A 439 -7.98 22.97 20.11
N ARG A 440 -7.71 24.25 19.81
CA ARG A 440 -7.39 24.72 18.44
C ARG A 440 -6.11 24.08 17.93
N ALA A 441 -5.04 24.07 18.74
CA ALA A 441 -3.78 23.44 18.37
C ALA A 441 -3.94 21.94 18.10
N VAL A 442 -4.66 21.20 18.95
CA VAL A 442 -4.91 19.76 18.74
C VAL A 442 -5.75 19.49 17.49
N ALA A 443 -6.71 20.35 17.16
CA ALA A 443 -7.50 20.23 15.93
C ALA A 443 -6.66 20.31 14.64
N GLN A 444 -5.47 20.93 14.74
CA GLN A 444 -4.48 21.05 13.69
C GLN A 444 -3.45 19.90 13.66
N SER A 445 -3.55 18.93 14.56
CA SER A 445 -2.65 17.77 14.62
C SER A 445 -2.59 17.04 13.28
N ASN A 446 -1.38 16.83 12.77
CA ASN A 446 -1.04 16.27 11.46
C ASN A 446 -1.54 17.07 10.23
N LYS A 447 -2.28 18.16 10.43
CA LYS A 447 -2.68 19.12 9.37
C LYS A 447 -1.68 20.26 9.25
N LEU A 448 -1.24 20.80 10.38
CA LEU A 448 -0.21 21.83 10.45
C LEU A 448 1.14 21.24 10.05
N LYS A 449 1.78 21.84 9.06
CA LYS A 449 3.11 21.46 8.59
C LYS A 449 4.12 22.54 8.97
N LEU A 450 5.15 22.15 9.70
CA LEU A 450 6.33 22.98 9.95
C LEU A 450 7.53 22.36 9.22
N PHE A 451 8.22 23.15 8.41
CA PHE A 451 9.33 22.67 7.57
C PHE A 451 8.94 21.45 6.72
N GLN A 452 7.75 21.50 6.09
CA GLN A 452 7.15 20.41 5.30
C GLN A 452 6.85 19.11 6.07
N ARG A 453 7.00 19.09 7.40
CA ARG A 453 6.71 17.93 8.25
C ARG A 453 5.37 18.13 8.97
N PRO A 454 4.45 17.16 8.91
CA PRO A 454 3.21 17.23 9.69
C PRO A 454 3.55 17.18 11.17
N LEU A 455 3.07 18.16 11.94
CA LEU A 455 3.29 18.25 13.37
C LEU A 455 2.26 17.39 14.10
N GLY A 456 2.72 16.42 14.88
CA GLY A 456 1.83 15.63 15.74
C GLY A 456 1.56 16.38 17.03
N ILE A 457 0.31 16.75 17.28
CA ILE A 457 -0.13 17.51 18.46
C ILE A 457 -1.13 16.67 19.23
N ALA A 458 -0.95 16.54 20.54
CA ALA A 458 -1.91 15.83 21.40
C ALA A 458 -1.95 16.45 22.79
N PHE A 459 -3.12 16.37 23.43
CA PHE A 459 -3.25 16.69 24.85
C PHE A 459 -2.36 15.79 25.69
N GLN A 460 -1.66 16.38 26.66
CA GLN A 460 -0.93 15.62 27.67
C GLN A 460 -1.25 16.21 29.05
N PRO A 461 -2.23 15.64 29.79
CA PRO A 461 -2.55 16.15 31.11
C PRO A 461 -1.34 16.02 32.06
N PRO A 462 -1.25 16.86 33.10
CA PRO A 462 -0.25 16.69 34.15
C PRO A 462 -0.36 15.29 34.75
N ASP A 463 0.77 14.61 34.92
CA ASP A 463 0.84 13.26 35.48
C ASP A 463 1.05 13.26 37.01
N GLY A 464 1.04 14.44 37.62
CA GLY A 464 1.24 14.65 39.07
C GLY A 464 2.67 14.44 39.56
N LYS A 465 3.61 14.09 38.67
CA LYS A 465 5.02 13.80 39.02
C LYS A 465 5.95 14.97 38.76
N ASP A 466 5.60 15.84 37.81
CA ASP A 466 6.38 17.01 37.42
C ASP A 466 5.64 18.32 37.74
N ILE A 467 6.37 19.34 38.20
CA ILE A 467 5.86 20.71 38.36
C ILE A 467 5.67 21.31 36.97
N TRP A 468 4.42 21.62 36.60
CA TRP A 468 4.06 22.15 35.29
C TRP A 468 2.97 23.23 35.38
N PRO A 469 3.07 24.34 34.62
CA PRO A 469 4.17 24.72 33.74
C PRO A 469 5.46 25.05 34.52
N PRO A 470 6.64 24.83 33.92
CA PRO A 470 7.90 25.09 34.61
C PRO A 470 8.13 26.60 34.77
N SER A 471 8.55 27.05 35.95
CA SER A 471 8.79 28.48 36.26
C SER A 471 9.93 29.10 35.46
N SER A 472 10.89 28.29 35.04
CA SER A 472 11.88 28.61 34.01
C SER A 472 11.38 27.98 32.70
N ARG A 473 11.61 28.61 31.53
CA ARG A 473 11.09 28.24 30.19
C ARG A 473 9.81 28.94 29.72
N LYS A 474 9.45 30.08 30.34
CA LYS A 474 8.42 30.97 29.78
C LYS A 474 8.90 31.56 28.46
N VAL A 475 8.03 31.56 27.45
CA VAL A 475 8.24 32.16 26.14
C VAL A 475 7.06 33.09 25.82
N GLY A 476 7.33 34.24 25.22
CA GLY A 476 6.31 35.28 25.00
C GLY A 476 5.99 36.12 26.25
N TYR A 477 5.53 37.34 26.00
CA TYR A 477 5.05 38.30 27.01
C TYR A 477 3.54 38.47 26.89
#